data_AF-A0A540KSW2-F1
#
_entry.id   AF-A0A540KSW2-F1
#
_cell.length_a   1.000
_cell.length_b   1.000
_cell.length_c   1.000
_cell.angle_alpha   90.00
_cell.angle_beta   90.00
_cell.angle_gamma   90.00
#
_symmetry.space_group_name_H-M   'P 1'
#
loop_
_entity.id
_entity.type
_entity.pdbx_description
1 polymer ?
#
loop_
_entity_poly.entity_id
_entity_poly.type
_entity_poly.pdbx_seq_one_letter_code
_entity_poly.pdbx_strand_id
1 'polypeptide(L)'
;MSALACCVDVVVAHPASPLSGIPLTTITTTAAANNSHWSPSLSSDLYRINAWGGPYFTVNSSGNVVVRPQKKEMDLLKIVKKVSRLLRSSWFFDLLKNRLESVQGAFNLVIWSQDYGSYYQGVYPMKCNQDRFVVEDIVKFGSPFRLGLEAGSKLEPKCER
;
A
#
# COMPACT_ATOMS: atom_id res chain seq x y z
N MET A 1 -15.60 31.39 -24.48
CA MET A 1 -14.64 31.24 -25.61
C MET A 1 -13.53 30.33 -25.12
N SER A 2 -13.83 29.03 -25.03
CA SER A 2 -13.51 27.95 -25.99
C SER A 2 -12.26 27.19 -25.56
N ALA A 3 -12.52 26.05 -24.91
CA ALA A 3 -11.58 24.97 -24.68
C ALA A 3 -11.28 24.26 -26.00
N LEU A 4 -10.01 23.95 -26.26
CA LEU A 4 -9.59 23.10 -27.37
C LEU A 4 -9.34 21.69 -26.83
N ALA A 5 -10.30 20.81 -27.10
CA ALA A 5 -10.13 19.36 -27.07
C ALA A 5 -9.68 18.93 -28.46
N CYS A 6 -8.53 18.26 -28.57
CA CYS A 6 -8.13 17.54 -29.78
C CYS A 6 -8.52 16.07 -29.63
N CYS A 7 -9.72 15.74 -30.07
CA CYS A 7 -10.09 14.37 -30.46
C CYS A 7 -9.86 14.27 -31.98
N VAL A 8 -9.05 13.31 -32.43
CA VAL A 8 -9.02 12.90 -33.83
C VAL A 8 -9.39 11.44 -33.87
N ASP A 9 -10.66 11.19 -34.18
CA ASP A 9 -11.14 9.90 -34.68
C ASP A 9 -10.84 9.81 -36.18
N VAL A 10 -10.19 8.73 -36.61
CA VAL A 10 -10.20 8.30 -38.00
C VAL A 10 -10.64 6.84 -38.03
N VAL A 11 -11.82 6.61 -38.60
CA VAL A 11 -12.30 5.31 -39.06
C VAL A 11 -12.23 5.34 -40.58
N VAL A 12 -11.75 4.27 -41.23
CA VAL A 12 -12.46 3.51 -42.29
C VAL A 12 -11.54 2.49 -43.00
N ALA A 13 -12.08 1.26 -43.06
CA ALA A 13 -11.99 0.16 -44.04
C ALA A 13 -10.72 -0.70 -44.25
N HIS A 14 -10.96 -2.01 -44.09
CA HIS A 14 -10.20 -3.18 -44.54
C HIS A 14 -10.16 -3.32 -46.08
N PRO A 15 -9.15 -4.02 -46.61
CA PRO A 15 -9.41 -5.16 -47.48
C PRO A 15 -8.60 -6.42 -47.15
N ALA A 16 -9.07 -7.53 -47.70
CA ALA A 16 -8.81 -8.93 -47.38
C ALA A 16 -7.36 -9.43 -47.51
N SER A 17 -7.05 -10.44 -46.68
CA SER A 17 -5.83 -11.25 -46.66
C SER A 17 -5.60 -12.04 -47.96
N PRO A 18 -4.33 -12.42 -48.20
CA PRO A 18 -4.00 -13.82 -48.42
C PRO A 18 -3.01 -14.33 -47.37
N LEU A 19 -3.35 -15.49 -46.79
CA LEU A 19 -2.51 -16.26 -45.88
C LEU A 19 -1.34 -16.89 -46.64
N SER A 20 -0.11 -16.45 -46.38
CA SER A 20 1.09 -17.20 -46.73
C SER A 20 2.23 -16.95 -45.75
N GLY A 21 2.55 -17.99 -44.97
CA GLY A 21 3.88 -18.23 -44.42
C GLY A 21 4.32 -17.36 -43.25
N ILE A 22 3.89 -17.71 -42.04
CA ILE A 22 4.64 -17.39 -40.82
C ILE A 22 5.01 -18.74 -40.19
N PRO A 23 6.28 -18.98 -39.84
CA PRO A 23 6.65 -20.21 -39.16
C PRO A 23 5.84 -20.27 -37.86
N LEU A 24 5.26 -21.45 -37.59
CA LEU A 24 4.67 -21.74 -36.29
C LEU A 24 5.81 -21.66 -35.27
N THR A 25 5.98 -20.49 -34.66
CA THR A 25 6.72 -20.38 -33.41
C THR A 25 5.88 -21.16 -32.43
N THR A 26 6.22 -22.43 -32.25
CA THR A 26 5.72 -23.28 -31.19
C THR A 26 5.87 -22.46 -29.92
N ILE A 27 4.76 -21.93 -29.41
CA ILE A 27 4.67 -21.52 -28.02
C ILE A 27 4.79 -22.84 -27.29
N THR A 28 6.03 -23.22 -27.00
CA THR A 28 6.33 -24.30 -26.08
C THR A 28 5.84 -23.79 -24.74
N THR A 29 4.54 -23.95 -24.50
CA THR A 29 3.99 -24.06 -23.16
C THR A 29 4.61 -25.33 -22.61
N THR A 30 5.84 -25.22 -22.13
CA THR A 30 6.38 -26.12 -21.12
C THR A 30 5.53 -25.89 -19.87
N ALA A 31 4.32 -26.46 -19.89
CA ALA A 31 3.70 -27.00 -18.70
C ALA A 31 4.60 -28.15 -18.24
N ALA A 32 5.76 -27.79 -17.70
CA ALA A 32 6.54 -28.70 -16.90
C ALA A 32 5.70 -28.93 -15.64
N ALA A 33 4.91 -29.99 -15.68
CA ALA A 33 4.42 -30.67 -14.48
C ALA A 33 5.64 -31.23 -13.73
N ASN A 34 6.42 -30.32 -13.15
CA ASN A 34 7.43 -30.67 -12.18
C ASN A 34 6.70 -30.80 -10.86
N ASN A 35 6.99 -31.88 -10.15
CA ASN A 35 6.56 -32.15 -8.79
C ASN A 35 7.19 -31.10 -7.84
N SER A 36 6.81 -29.84 -8.00
CA SER A 36 7.43 -28.69 -7.34
C SER A 36 6.90 -28.66 -5.91
N HIS A 37 7.68 -29.21 -4.99
CA HIS A 37 7.43 -29.12 -3.57
C HIS A 37 7.09 -27.67 -3.21
N TRP A 38 5.85 -27.44 -2.74
CA TRP A 38 5.38 -26.11 -2.38
C TRP A 38 6.29 -25.49 -1.32
N SER A 39 6.60 -24.19 -1.46
CA SER A 39 7.53 -23.50 -0.55
C SER A 39 6.96 -22.13 -0.14
N PRO A 40 7.40 -21.57 1.01
CA PRO A 40 7.01 -20.23 1.44
C PRO A 40 7.27 -19.13 0.41
N SER A 41 8.34 -19.22 -0.38
CA SER A 41 8.64 -18.26 -1.45
C SER A 41 7.59 -18.32 -2.55
N LEU A 42 7.19 -19.51 -2.98
CA LEU A 42 6.10 -19.68 -3.95
C LEU A 42 4.78 -19.09 -3.46
N SER A 43 4.44 -19.28 -2.17
CA SER A 43 3.29 -18.57 -1.57
C SER A 43 3.45 -17.06 -1.60
N SER A 44 4.62 -16.54 -1.24
CA SER A 44 4.91 -15.10 -1.23
C SER A 44 4.77 -14.49 -2.62
N ASP A 45 5.20 -15.21 -3.66
CA ASP A 45 5.11 -14.77 -5.05
C ASP A 45 3.67 -14.86 -5.56
N LEU A 46 2.97 -15.96 -5.28
CA LEU A 46 1.56 -16.15 -5.66
C LEU A 46 0.67 -15.05 -5.07
N TYR A 47 0.81 -14.77 -3.77
CA TYR A 47 0.04 -13.72 -3.08
C TYR A 47 0.68 -12.33 -3.20
N ARG A 48 1.78 -12.22 -3.95
CA ARG A 48 2.52 -10.98 -4.20
C ARG A 48 2.82 -10.19 -2.93
N ILE A 49 3.16 -10.86 -1.83
CA ILE A 49 3.36 -10.21 -0.51
C ILE A 49 4.45 -9.15 -0.59
N ASN A 50 5.50 -9.39 -1.37
CA ASN A 50 6.57 -8.40 -1.59
C ASN A 50 6.12 -7.13 -2.31
N ALA A 51 5.01 -7.17 -3.08
CA ALA A 51 4.54 -6.02 -3.85
C ALA A 51 3.73 -5.02 -3.01
N TRP A 52 2.98 -5.48 -2.00
CA TRP A 52 2.13 -4.61 -1.16
C TRP A 52 2.56 -4.57 0.31
N GLY A 53 3.26 -5.61 0.77
CA GLY A 53 3.61 -5.80 2.17
C GLY A 53 4.83 -5.00 2.60
N GLY A 54 5.78 -4.77 1.70
CA GLY A 54 7.04 -4.08 2.01
C GLY A 54 6.82 -2.64 2.52
N PRO A 55 7.60 -2.17 3.50
CA PRO A 55 8.64 -2.88 4.26
C PRO A 55 8.13 -3.71 5.47
N TYR A 56 6.81 -3.78 5.69
CA TYR A 56 6.24 -4.20 6.97
C TYR A 56 5.84 -5.68 7.02
N PHE A 57 5.32 -6.23 5.94
CA PHE A 57 4.82 -7.60 5.89
C PHE A 57 5.69 -8.46 4.98
N THR A 58 6.07 -9.63 5.49
CA THR A 58 6.87 -10.62 4.75
C THR A 58 6.41 -12.03 5.12
N VAL A 59 6.96 -13.05 4.47
CA VAL A 59 6.77 -14.46 4.85
C VAL A 59 8.07 -14.99 5.48
N ASN A 60 7.97 -15.64 6.65
CA ASN A 60 9.13 -16.27 7.28
C ASN A 60 9.41 -17.68 6.72
N SER A 61 10.50 -18.31 7.18
CA SER A 61 10.89 -19.67 6.76
C SER A 61 9.87 -20.75 7.12
N SER A 62 8.99 -20.49 8.09
CA SER A 62 7.88 -21.38 8.46
C SER A 62 6.63 -21.19 7.60
N GLY A 63 6.63 -20.27 6.63
CA GLY A 63 5.48 -19.97 5.78
C GLY A 63 4.43 -19.07 6.42
N ASN A 64 4.70 -18.51 7.60
CA ASN A 64 3.78 -17.60 8.27
C ASN A 64 4.04 -16.16 7.83
N VAL A 65 2.97 -15.38 7.74
CA VAL A 65 3.07 -13.93 7.57
C VAL A 65 3.63 -13.33 8.86
N VAL A 66 4.62 -12.46 8.70
CA VAL A 66 5.24 -11.71 9.79
C VAL A 66 5.09 -10.21 9.57
N VAL A 67 4.92 -9.46 10.65
CA VAL A 67 4.91 -7.99 10.65
C VAL A 67 6.18 -7.45 11.30
N ARG A 68 6.75 -6.41 10.68
CA ARG A 68 7.98 -5.71 11.07
C ARG A 68 7.71 -4.20 11.05
N PRO A 69 6.96 -3.66 12.02
CA PRO A 69 6.71 -2.22 12.07
C PRO A 69 8.02 -1.44 12.33
N GLN A 70 8.97 -2.04 13.04
CA GLN A 70 10.32 -1.51 13.25
C GLN A 70 11.35 -2.62 12.93
N LYS A 71 12.32 -2.88 13.82
CA LYS A 71 13.31 -3.97 13.69
C LYS A 71 12.88 -5.29 14.33
N LYS A 72 11.69 -5.33 14.94
CA LYS A 72 11.17 -6.52 15.62
C LYS A 72 10.20 -7.25 14.70
N GLU A 73 10.52 -8.50 14.39
CA GLU A 73 9.65 -9.41 13.66
C GLU A 73 8.64 -10.07 14.60
N MET A 74 7.37 -10.08 14.18
CA MET A 74 6.28 -10.73 14.92
C MET A 74 5.46 -11.61 13.97
N ASP A 75 5.32 -12.88 14.34
CA ASP A 75 4.50 -13.86 13.61
C ASP A 75 3.01 -13.61 13.89
N LEU A 76 2.25 -13.27 12.83
CA LEU A 76 0.83 -12.94 12.95
C LEU A 76 0.02 -14.12 13.48
N LEU A 77 0.36 -15.34 13.09
CA LEU A 77 -0.36 -16.53 13.55
C LEU A 77 -0.17 -16.72 15.06
N LYS A 78 1.04 -16.46 15.57
CA LYS A 78 1.31 -16.48 17.01
C LYS A 78 0.58 -15.37 17.76
N ILE A 79 0.50 -14.16 17.18
CA ILE A 79 -0.27 -13.05 17.76
C ILE A 79 -1.74 -13.43 17.88
N VAL A 80 -2.36 -13.89 16.78
CA VAL A 80 -3.78 -14.27 16.76
C VAL A 80 -4.09 -15.39 17.76
N LYS A 81 -3.21 -16.40 17.85
CA LYS A 81 -3.38 -17.50 18.82
C LYS A 81 -3.26 -17.04 20.29
N LYS A 82 -2.47 -16.01 20.57
CA LYS A 82 -2.26 -15.49 21.92
C LYS A 82 -3.32 -14.49 22.37
N VAL A 83 -4.06 -13.91 21.42
CA VAL A 83 -4.98 -12.81 21.64
C VAL A 83 -6.43 -13.32 21.57
N SER A 84 -7.07 -13.50 22.73
CA SER A 84 -8.45 -14.03 22.84
C SER A 84 -9.55 -13.03 22.43
N ARG A 85 -9.22 -11.75 22.32
CA ARG A 85 -10.05 -10.67 21.74
C ARG A 85 -9.09 -9.76 21.00
N LEU A 86 -9.44 -9.26 19.80
CA LEU A 86 -8.71 -8.30 18.93
C LEU A 86 -8.19 -7.04 19.66
N LEU A 87 -7.39 -7.23 20.69
CA LEU A 87 -6.83 -6.22 21.55
C LEU A 87 -5.69 -5.64 20.75
N ARG A 88 -6.01 -4.52 20.09
CA ARG A 88 -5.16 -3.34 19.90
C ARG A 88 -3.68 -3.70 19.98
N SER A 89 -3.22 -4.35 18.93
CA SER A 89 -1.86 -4.85 18.93
C SER A 89 -0.91 -3.68 18.69
N SER A 90 0.03 -3.45 19.60
CA SER A 90 0.98 -2.34 19.57
C SER A 90 1.69 -2.17 18.22
N TRP A 91 1.88 -3.28 17.49
CA TRP A 91 2.49 -3.29 16.17
C TRP A 91 1.75 -2.44 15.14
N PHE A 92 0.43 -2.26 15.28
CA PHE A 92 -0.36 -1.41 14.38
C PHE A 92 -0.08 0.08 14.62
N PHE A 93 0.04 0.49 15.88
CA PHE A 93 0.37 1.89 16.22
C PHE A 93 1.80 2.22 15.81
N ASP A 94 2.74 1.29 15.97
CA ASP A 94 4.09 1.43 15.43
C ASP A 94 4.07 1.58 13.90
N LEU A 95 3.23 0.82 13.20
CA LEU A 95 3.07 0.94 11.74
C LEU A 95 2.58 2.34 11.35
N LEU A 96 1.57 2.87 12.04
CA LEU A 96 1.05 4.22 11.80
C LEU A 96 2.14 5.29 11.97
N LYS A 97 2.90 5.21 13.05
CA LYS A 97 4.03 6.13 13.30
C LYS A 97 5.04 6.11 12.15
N ASN A 98 5.51 4.92 11.77
CA ASN A 98 6.51 4.80 10.69
C ASN A 98 5.97 5.28 9.34
N ARG A 99 4.69 5.06 9.05
CA ARG A 99 4.08 5.57 7.81
C ARG A 99 4.04 7.09 7.78
N LEU A 100 3.71 7.71 8.91
CA LEU A 100 3.68 9.16 9.02
C LEU A 100 5.07 9.78 8.85
N GLU A 101 6.08 9.20 9.51
CA GLU A 101 7.49 9.58 9.36
C GLU A 101 7.98 9.39 7.91
N SER A 102 7.59 8.30 7.26
CA SER A 102 7.95 8.01 5.87
C SER A 102 7.36 9.03 4.89
N VAL A 103 6.11 9.44 5.08
CA VAL A 103 5.47 10.46 4.22
C VAL A 103 6.14 11.81 4.43
N GLN A 104 6.34 12.23 5.68
CA GLN A 104 7.04 13.49 5.97
C GLN A 104 8.46 13.48 5.38
N GLY A 105 9.20 12.39 5.57
CA GLY A 105 10.55 12.22 5.04
C GLY A 105 10.60 12.34 3.52
N ALA A 106 9.67 11.71 2.81
CA ALA A 106 9.59 11.80 1.36
C ALA A 106 9.38 13.25 0.87
N PHE A 107 8.46 13.99 1.51
CA PHE A 107 8.25 15.40 1.17
C PHE A 107 9.46 16.28 1.52
N ASN A 108 10.09 16.08 2.68
CA ASN A 108 11.29 16.82 3.06
C ASN A 108 12.43 16.60 2.06
N LEU A 109 12.62 15.38 1.56
CA LEU A 109 13.63 15.05 0.55
C LEU A 109 13.39 15.80 -0.76
N VAL A 110 12.13 15.88 -1.20
CA VAL A 110 11.79 16.60 -2.44
C VAL A 110 11.93 18.10 -2.25
N ILE A 111 11.44 18.65 -1.14
CA ILE A 111 11.58 20.08 -0.80
C ILE A 111 13.05 20.50 -0.79
N TRP A 112 13.91 19.71 -0.15
CA TRP A 112 15.34 19.96 -0.12
C TRP A 112 16.00 19.82 -1.49
N SER A 113 15.67 18.77 -2.25
CA SER A 113 16.30 18.55 -3.56
C SER A 113 15.85 19.54 -4.65
N GLN A 114 14.70 20.20 -4.48
CA GLN A 114 14.17 21.19 -5.41
C GLN A 114 14.34 22.64 -4.94
N ASP A 115 15.05 22.87 -3.82
CA ASP A 115 15.20 24.19 -3.19
C ASP A 115 13.85 24.93 -3.01
N TYR A 116 12.82 24.17 -2.61
CA TYR A 116 11.49 24.73 -2.44
C TYR A 116 11.41 25.51 -1.12
N GLY A 117 11.14 26.82 -1.19
CA GLY A 117 11.18 27.73 -0.03
C GLY A 117 10.05 27.59 1.00
N SER A 118 9.20 26.56 0.89
CA SER A 118 8.09 26.33 1.82
C SER A 118 8.10 24.88 2.32
N TYR A 119 7.20 24.57 3.26
CA TYR A 119 7.17 23.28 3.94
C TYR A 119 5.93 22.47 3.59
N TYR A 120 6.05 21.14 3.72
CA TYR A 120 4.90 20.25 3.67
C TYR A 120 4.16 20.25 5.00
N GLN A 121 2.83 20.36 4.93
CA GLN A 121 1.92 20.20 6.06
C GLN A 121 0.81 19.24 5.66
N GLY A 122 0.89 18.01 6.16
CA GLY A 122 -0.14 17.00 5.91
C GLY A 122 -1.41 17.25 6.73
N VAL A 123 -2.51 16.65 6.28
CA VAL A 123 -3.79 16.63 7.00
C VAL A 123 -4.35 15.22 6.97
N TYR A 124 -4.78 14.71 8.12
CA TYR A 124 -5.43 13.41 8.22
C TYR A 124 -6.96 13.54 8.12
N PRO A 125 -7.60 12.94 7.10
CA PRO A 125 -9.05 12.95 6.95
C PRO A 125 -9.72 11.99 7.95
N MET A 126 -10.41 12.54 8.97
CA MET A 126 -11.03 11.72 10.03
C MET A 126 -12.10 10.77 9.46
N LYS A 127 -12.74 11.15 8.35
CA LYS A 127 -13.71 10.32 7.63
C LYS A 127 -13.17 8.97 7.15
N CYS A 128 -11.85 8.81 7.00
CA CYS A 128 -11.26 7.53 6.57
C CYS A 128 -11.27 6.47 7.68
N ASN A 129 -11.00 6.87 8.92
CA ASN A 129 -11.11 6.01 10.09
C ASN A 129 -11.29 6.89 11.34
N GLN A 130 -12.47 6.77 11.95
CA GLN A 130 -12.95 7.57 13.08
C GLN A 130 -12.65 6.93 14.45
N ASP A 131 -11.95 5.78 14.49
CA ASP A 131 -11.58 5.14 15.75
C ASP A 131 -10.74 6.11 16.61
N ARG A 132 -11.24 6.40 17.81
CA ARG A 132 -10.62 7.34 18.75
C ARG A 132 -9.14 7.04 18.99
N PHE A 133 -8.75 5.77 19.14
CA PHE A 133 -7.36 5.40 19.42
C PHE A 133 -6.47 5.69 18.22
N VAL A 134 -6.96 5.46 17.00
CA VAL A 134 -6.23 5.78 15.77
C VAL A 134 -6.07 7.29 15.64
N VAL A 135 -7.12 8.06 15.86
CA VAL A 135 -7.07 9.52 15.79
C VAL A 135 -6.13 10.10 16.85
N GLU A 136 -6.21 9.64 18.11
CA GLU A 136 -5.33 10.07 19.19
C GLU A 136 -3.85 9.82 18.86
N ASP A 137 -3.53 8.63 18.32
CA ASP A 137 -2.16 8.30 17.94
C ASP A 137 -1.69 9.07 16.70
N ILE A 138 -2.56 9.33 15.73
CA ILE A 138 -2.23 10.19 14.58
C ILE A 138 -1.92 11.61 15.03
N VAL A 139 -2.70 12.18 15.96
CA VAL A 139 -2.42 13.50 16.54
C VAL A 139 -1.10 13.49 17.29
N LYS A 140 -0.88 12.47 18.12
CA LYS A 140 0.35 12.32 18.90
C LYS A 140 1.59 12.19 18.03
N PHE A 141 1.58 11.28 17.05
CA PHE A 141 2.72 11.05 16.15
C PHE A 141 2.88 12.17 15.12
N GLY A 142 1.80 12.88 14.78
CA GLY A 142 1.81 13.97 13.80
C GLY A 142 2.16 15.34 14.35
N SER A 143 2.11 15.53 15.67
CA SER A 143 2.44 16.79 16.34
C SER A 143 3.83 17.35 15.95
N PRO A 144 4.92 16.55 15.93
CA PRO A 144 6.25 17.03 15.48
C PRO A 144 6.27 17.54 14.04
N PHE A 145 5.31 17.11 13.21
CA PHE A 145 5.21 17.45 11.79
C PHE A 145 4.13 18.50 11.48
N ARG A 146 3.48 19.06 12.51
CA ARG A 146 2.35 20.00 12.37
C ARG A 146 1.18 19.41 11.55
N LEU A 147 0.99 18.08 11.63
CA LEU A 147 -0.09 17.40 10.93
C LEU A 147 -1.46 17.92 11.41
N GLY A 148 -2.31 18.33 10.47
CA GLY A 148 -3.69 18.74 10.77
C GLY A 148 -4.68 17.57 10.76
N LEU A 149 -5.90 17.82 11.22
CA LEU A 149 -7.05 16.93 11.04
C LEU A 149 -8.07 17.59 10.11
N GLU A 150 -8.60 16.85 9.14
CA GLU A 150 -9.75 17.26 8.33
C GLU A 150 -11.00 16.59 8.89
N ALA A 151 -11.95 17.43 9.30
CA ALA A 151 -13.28 17.03 9.72
C ALA A 151 -14.23 17.10 8.52
N GLY A 152 -14.90 16.00 8.22
CA GLY A 152 -15.87 15.88 7.13
C GLY A 152 -17.28 16.08 7.65
N SER A 153 -17.87 17.25 7.43
CA SER A 153 -19.21 17.56 7.96
C SER A 153 -20.32 16.78 7.23
N LYS A 154 -20.80 15.70 7.87
CA LYS A 154 -22.22 15.32 7.81
C LYS A 154 -22.72 14.53 9.01
N LEU A 155 -21.85 13.79 9.71
CA LEU A 155 -22.10 13.22 11.04
C LEU A 155 -20.75 13.07 11.74
N GLU A 156 -20.34 14.06 12.53
CA GLU A 156 -19.20 13.87 13.45
C GLU A 156 -19.73 13.82 14.87
N PRO A 157 -19.55 12.71 15.61
CA PRO A 157 -19.88 12.66 17.01
C PRO A 157 -18.99 13.68 17.74
N LYS A 158 -19.63 14.63 18.43
CA LYS A 158 -18.92 15.53 19.34
C LYS A 158 -18.10 14.69 20.32
N CYS A 159 -16.80 14.99 20.41
CA CYS A 159 -15.97 14.53 21.50
C CYS A 159 -16.52 15.13 22.81
N GLU A 160 -17.23 14.33 23.59
CA GLU A 160 -17.60 14.70 24.95
C GLU A 160 -16.39 14.48 25.87
N ARG A 161 -16.07 15.54 26.61
CA ARG A 161 -14.92 15.69 27.50
C ARG A 161 -14.92 14.70 28.67
#